data_AF-A0A317DVC1-F1
#
_entry.id   AF-A0A317DVC1-F1
#
_cell.length_a   1.000
_cell.length_b   1.000
_cell.length_c   1.000
_cell.angle_alpha   90.00
_cell.angle_beta   90.00
_cell.angle_gamma   90.00
#
_symmetry.space_group_name_H-M   'P 1'
#
loop_
_entity.id
_entity.type
_entity.pdbx_description
1 polymer ?
#
loop_
_entity_poly.entity_id
_entity_poly.type
_entity_poly.pdbx_seq_one_letter_code
_entity_poly.pdbx_strand_id
1 'polypeptide(L)'
;MPHLIARQIAFRHFPHIDKDAASHFGCHIGLIGEHLVAARLISWGYNTIVVGNNLPYDLITEVGHQTVRIQVKSKLGGNGDSWTFDLTPSSAGRTKDGPNRYARTDFHLAALVVLRMGYVSFTASAARSFEVRIPTARMLDPDYERHQFEALLFDVGALSKEQFHALRGHVGAPGPDHT
;
A
#
# COMPACT_ATOMS: atom_id res chain seq x y z
N MET A 1 12.07 -1.75 31.88
CA MET A 1 12.76 -0.51 31.45
C MET A 1 13.93 -0.76 30.48
N PRO A 2 14.93 -1.63 30.77
CA PRO A 2 16.10 -1.82 29.87
C PRO A 2 15.75 -2.35 28.47
N HIS A 3 14.74 -3.22 28.40
CA HIS A 3 14.32 -3.88 27.17
C HIS A 3 13.63 -2.95 26.14
N LEU A 4 13.03 -1.83 26.58
CA LEU A 4 12.37 -0.89 25.68
C LEU A 4 13.39 -0.03 24.92
N ILE A 5 14.43 0.43 25.62
CA ILE A 5 15.52 1.21 25.01
C ILE A 5 16.33 0.32 24.05
N ALA A 6 16.66 -0.91 24.44
CA ALA A 6 17.31 -1.87 23.55
C ALA A 6 16.50 -2.12 22.27
N ARG A 7 15.17 -2.26 22.41
CA ARG A 7 14.25 -2.41 21.28
C ARG A 7 14.24 -1.17 20.37
N GLN A 8 14.23 0.03 20.93
CA GLN A 8 14.31 1.27 20.14
C GLN A 8 15.64 1.38 19.41
N ILE A 9 16.76 1.06 20.07
CA ILE A 9 18.10 1.06 19.47
C ILE A 9 18.14 0.10 18.28
N ALA A 10 17.62 -1.12 18.43
CA ALA A 10 17.56 -2.08 17.33
C ALA A 10 16.74 -1.56 16.13
N PHE A 11 15.62 -0.86 16.40
CA PHE A 11 14.76 -0.34 15.33
C PHE A 11 15.29 0.93 14.65
N ARG A 12 16.25 1.66 15.25
CA ARG A 12 16.85 2.87 14.65
C ARG A 12 17.53 2.62 13.31
N HIS A 13 17.93 1.38 13.04
CA HIS A 13 18.56 1.01 11.78
C HIS A 13 17.55 0.70 10.66
N PHE A 14 16.24 0.88 10.90
CA PHE A 14 15.21 0.72 9.88
C PHE A 14 15.48 1.63 8.65
N PRO A 15 15.26 1.16 7.41
CA PRO A 15 14.72 -0.15 7.02
C PRO A 15 15.79 -1.26 6.88
N HIS A 16 17.03 -0.99 7.28
CA HIS A 16 18.19 -1.90 7.21
C HIS A 16 18.36 -2.72 8.50
N ILE A 17 17.29 -3.38 8.94
CA ILE A 17 17.34 -4.37 10.03
C ILE A 17 17.42 -5.79 9.46
N ASP A 18 18.02 -6.71 10.22
CA ASP A 18 18.06 -8.14 9.85
C ASP A 18 16.68 -8.80 9.98
N LYS A 19 16.57 -10.04 9.47
CA LYS A 19 15.30 -10.78 9.40
C LYS A 19 14.76 -11.16 10.79
N ASP A 20 15.65 -11.48 11.71
CA ASP A 20 15.27 -11.92 13.06
C ASP A 20 14.71 -10.73 13.84
N ALA A 21 15.40 -9.59 13.81
CA ALA A 21 14.91 -8.32 14.34
C ALA A 21 13.59 -7.92 13.68
N ALA A 22 13.49 -8.00 12.34
CA ALA A 22 12.26 -7.68 11.61
C ALA A 22 11.05 -8.48 12.09
N SER A 23 11.22 -9.77 12.41
CA SER A 23 10.13 -10.60 12.92
C SER A 23 9.56 -10.07 14.25
N HIS A 24 10.41 -9.52 15.12
CA HIS A 24 10.01 -8.89 16.39
C HIS A 24 9.33 -7.51 16.24
N PHE A 25 9.39 -6.93 15.03
CA PHE A 25 8.81 -5.63 14.69
C PHE A 25 7.67 -5.72 13.68
N GLY A 26 7.11 -6.91 13.41
CA GLY A 26 6.06 -7.12 12.41
C GLY A 26 4.92 -6.08 12.45
N CYS A 27 4.38 -5.77 13.64
CA CYS A 27 3.34 -4.75 13.78
C CYS A 27 3.82 -3.33 13.42
N HIS A 28 5.06 -2.97 13.76
CA HIS A 28 5.62 -1.66 13.41
C HIS A 28 5.87 -1.56 11.90
N ILE A 29 6.33 -2.65 11.29
CA ILE A 29 6.55 -2.75 9.84
C ILE A 29 5.23 -2.60 9.08
N GLY A 30 4.15 -3.24 9.55
CA GLY A 30 2.80 -3.04 9.01
C GLY A 30 2.38 -1.58 9.07
N LEU A 31 2.42 -1.00 10.27
CA LEU A 31 2.03 0.39 10.54
C LEU A 31 2.81 1.42 9.71
N ILE A 32 4.12 1.22 9.51
CA ILE A 32 4.92 2.11 8.65
C ILE A 32 4.42 2.06 7.22
N GLY A 33 4.07 0.88 6.70
CA GLY A 33 3.52 0.78 5.35
C GLY A 33 2.14 1.42 5.23
N GLU A 34 1.28 1.25 6.22
CA GLU A 34 -0.04 1.92 6.27
C GLU A 34 0.11 3.45 6.18
N HIS A 35 1.00 4.01 7.01
CA HIS A 35 1.28 5.44 6.98
C HIS A 35 1.96 5.92 5.70
N LEU A 36 2.85 5.11 5.11
CA LEU A 36 3.46 5.44 3.82
C LEU A 36 2.40 5.55 2.72
N VAL A 37 1.49 4.57 2.64
CA VAL A 37 0.40 4.58 1.65
C VAL A 37 -0.54 5.76 1.91
N ALA A 38 -0.92 6.01 3.16
CA ALA A 38 -1.74 7.17 3.52
C ALA A 38 -1.08 8.49 3.09
N ALA A 39 0.21 8.66 3.39
CA ALA A 39 0.97 9.85 3.01
C ALA A 39 1.03 10.04 1.49
N ARG A 40 1.20 8.95 0.71
CA ARG A 40 1.16 9.00 -0.77
C ARG A 40 -0.20 9.48 -1.26
N LEU A 41 -1.28 8.84 -0.82
CA LEU A 41 -2.63 9.18 -1.26
C LEU A 41 -3.01 10.64 -0.89
N ILE A 42 -2.69 11.07 0.33
CA ILE A 42 -2.88 12.46 0.75
C ILE A 42 -2.07 13.43 -0.11
N SER A 43 -0.81 13.09 -0.43
CA SER A 43 0.03 13.93 -1.30
C SER A 43 -0.49 14.04 -2.74
N TRP A 44 -1.29 13.06 -3.18
CA TRP A 44 -1.98 13.08 -4.48
C TRP A 44 -3.36 13.73 -4.42
N GLY A 45 -3.76 14.29 -3.27
CA GLY A 45 -5.00 15.03 -3.10
C GLY A 45 -6.21 14.20 -2.68
N TYR A 46 -6.02 12.92 -2.31
CA TYR A 46 -7.12 12.09 -1.82
C TYR A 46 -7.33 12.28 -0.31
N ASN A 47 -8.60 12.31 0.11
CA ASN A 47 -8.94 12.28 1.54
C ASN A 47 -8.85 10.84 2.04
N THR A 48 -7.77 10.52 2.74
CA THR A 48 -7.47 9.17 3.21
C THR A 48 -7.34 9.11 4.72
N ILE A 49 -7.93 8.09 5.34
CA ILE A 49 -7.76 7.79 6.76
C ILE A 49 -7.29 6.35 6.97
N VAL A 50 -6.47 6.15 8.00
CA VAL A 50 -6.10 4.83 8.52
C VAL A 50 -7.18 4.41 9.52
N VAL A 51 -7.85 3.28 9.27
CA VAL A 51 -9.03 2.85 10.04
C VAL A 51 -8.71 1.95 11.23
N GLY A 52 -7.45 1.55 11.39
CA GLY A 52 -6.95 0.79 12.53
C GLY A 52 -7.25 -0.71 12.45
N ASN A 53 -6.86 -1.43 13.50
CA ASN A 53 -6.92 -2.89 13.54
C ASN A 53 -8.36 -3.43 13.62
N ASN A 54 -8.61 -4.63 13.08
CA ASN A 54 -9.85 -5.44 13.11
C ASN A 54 -10.78 -5.31 11.90
N LEU A 55 -10.47 -4.44 10.94
CA LEU A 55 -11.13 -4.43 9.65
C LEU A 55 -10.31 -5.25 8.63
N PRO A 56 -10.93 -5.77 7.56
CA PRO A 56 -10.21 -6.50 6.53
C PRO A 56 -9.53 -5.56 5.51
N TYR A 57 -9.37 -4.28 5.88
CA TYR A 57 -8.68 -3.23 5.15
C TYR A 57 -8.07 -2.27 6.19
N ASP A 58 -6.96 -1.62 5.84
CA ASP A 58 -6.23 -0.76 6.76
C ASP A 58 -6.50 0.73 6.49
N LEU A 59 -6.92 1.08 5.27
CA LEU A 59 -7.27 2.45 4.89
C LEU A 59 -8.62 2.53 4.20
N ILE A 60 -9.23 3.70 4.31
CA ILE A 60 -10.26 4.15 3.38
C ILE A 60 -9.82 5.46 2.74
N THR A 61 -10.18 5.62 1.48
CA THR A 61 -9.95 6.87 0.75
C THR A 61 -11.20 7.27 -0.02
N GLU A 62 -11.52 8.56 0.00
CA GLU A 62 -12.65 9.09 -0.75
C GLU A 62 -12.24 9.38 -2.20
N VAL A 63 -13.09 8.97 -3.13
CA VAL A 63 -12.93 9.17 -4.57
C VAL A 63 -14.28 9.65 -5.10
N GLY A 64 -14.41 10.96 -5.31
CA GLY A 64 -15.71 11.58 -5.59
C GLY A 64 -16.70 11.34 -4.45
N HIS A 65 -17.80 10.62 -4.73
CA HIS A 65 -18.81 10.23 -3.74
C HIS A 65 -18.67 8.79 -3.25
N GLN A 66 -17.60 8.10 -3.65
CA GLN A 66 -17.36 6.70 -3.30
C GLN A 66 -16.26 6.57 -2.26
N THR A 67 -16.39 5.54 -1.42
CA THR A 67 -15.35 5.15 -0.46
C THR A 67 -14.59 3.94 -0.99
N VAL A 68 -13.27 4.05 -1.10
CA VAL A 68 -12.39 2.98 -1.55
C VAL A 68 -11.65 2.38 -0.36
N ARG A 69 -11.85 1.09 -0.12
CA ARG A 69 -11.19 0.32 0.95
C ARG A 69 -9.89 -0.28 0.45
N ILE A 70 -8.80 -0.08 1.18
CA ILE A 70 -7.46 -0.50 0.78
C ILE A 70 -6.83 -1.34 1.89
N GLN A 71 -6.43 -2.58 1.57
CA GLN A 71 -5.60 -3.41 2.45
C GLN A 71 -4.13 -3.18 2.13
N VAL A 72 -3.30 -2.95 3.14
CA VAL A 72 -1.85 -2.80 3.01
C VAL A 72 -1.14 -4.09 3.40
N LYS A 73 -0.10 -4.44 2.66
CA LYS A 73 0.86 -5.48 3.03
C LYS A 73 2.27 -4.94 2.83
N SER A 74 3.09 -5.03 3.87
CA SER A 74 4.42 -4.44 3.89
C SER A 74 5.50 -5.50 3.96
N LYS A 75 6.58 -5.32 3.18
CA LYS A 75 7.80 -6.11 3.27
C LYS A 75 9.03 -5.23 3.33
N LEU A 76 9.99 -5.65 4.15
CA LEU A 76 11.31 -5.02 4.24
C LEU A 76 12.23 -5.44 3.09
N GLY A 77 12.17 -6.70 2.65
CA GLY A 77 13.12 -7.25 1.68
C GLY A 77 12.47 -8.27 0.75
N GLY A 78 13.16 -8.54 -0.35
CA GLY A 78 12.78 -9.47 -1.42
C GLY A 78 13.95 -10.37 -1.79
N ASN A 79 13.73 -11.24 -2.76
CA ASN A 79 14.75 -12.11 -3.33
C ASN A 79 15.28 -11.44 -4.62
N GLY A 80 16.38 -10.69 -4.50
CA GLY A 80 16.88 -9.84 -5.60
C GLY A 80 15.86 -8.74 -5.93
N ASP A 81 15.40 -8.71 -7.18
CA ASP A 81 14.46 -7.70 -7.71
C ASP A 81 12.99 -8.12 -7.60
N SER A 82 12.68 -9.12 -6.76
CA SER A 82 11.35 -9.70 -6.62
C SER A 82 10.88 -9.76 -5.17
N TRP A 83 9.66 -9.30 -4.93
CA TRP A 83 9.00 -9.33 -3.63
C TRP A 83 7.68 -10.08 -3.73
N THR A 84 7.59 -11.25 -3.10
CA THR A 84 6.35 -12.01 -3.02
C THR A 84 5.52 -11.53 -1.83
N PHE A 85 4.25 -11.20 -1.98
CA PHE A 85 3.34 -10.82 -0.90
C PHE A 85 2.23 -11.85 -0.79
N ASP A 86 1.90 -12.26 0.44
CA ASP A 86 0.75 -13.13 0.69
C ASP A 86 -0.41 -12.30 1.24
N LEU A 87 -1.54 -12.36 0.55
CA LEU A 87 -2.79 -11.71 0.92
C LEU A 87 -3.69 -12.69 1.66
N THR A 88 -3.18 -13.16 2.80
CA THR A 88 -3.93 -13.93 3.79
C THR A 88 -4.18 -13.07 5.04
N PRO A 89 -5.37 -13.16 5.68
CA PRO A 89 -5.62 -12.51 6.95
C PRO A 89 -4.69 -13.05 8.03
N SER A 90 -4.05 -12.16 8.79
CA SER A 90 -3.13 -12.53 9.87
C SER A 90 -3.84 -13.23 11.03
N SER A 91 -5.13 -12.96 11.23
CA SER A 91 -6.01 -13.58 12.23
C SER A 91 -6.66 -14.89 11.74
N ALA A 92 -6.28 -15.39 10.57
CA ALA A 92 -6.72 -16.69 10.09
C ALA A 92 -6.12 -17.79 10.98
N GLY A 93 -6.82 -18.12 12.07
CA GLY A 93 -6.72 -19.45 12.65
C GLY A 93 -6.91 -20.48 11.52
N ARG A 94 -6.18 -21.59 11.55
CA ARG A 94 -6.44 -22.71 10.64
C ARG A 94 -7.86 -23.19 10.92
N THR A 95 -8.81 -22.83 10.06
CA THR A 95 -10.11 -23.50 10.06
C THR A 95 -9.91 -24.91 9.49
N LYS A 96 -10.85 -25.83 9.71
CA LYS A 96 -10.80 -27.18 9.12
C LYS A 96 -10.67 -27.15 7.58
N ASP A 97 -11.04 -26.02 6.96
CA ASP A 97 -11.02 -25.80 5.50
C ASP A 97 -9.80 -24.99 5.00
N GLY A 98 -8.83 -24.73 5.88
CA GLY A 98 -7.60 -23.99 5.56
C GLY A 98 -7.58 -22.56 6.11
N PRO A 99 -6.58 -21.73 5.71
CA PRO A 99 -6.53 -20.35 6.15
C PRO A 99 -7.75 -19.58 5.64
N ASN A 100 -8.37 -18.81 6.54
CA ASN A 100 -9.46 -17.89 6.22
C ASN A 100 -9.04 -16.98 5.06
N ARG A 101 -9.93 -16.71 4.10
CA ARG A 101 -9.61 -15.93 2.90
C ARG A 101 -10.30 -14.59 2.96
N TYR A 102 -9.63 -13.56 2.43
CA TYR A 102 -10.34 -12.32 2.15
C TYR A 102 -11.44 -12.59 1.12
N ALA A 103 -12.65 -12.14 1.40
CA ALA A 103 -13.72 -12.09 0.42
C ALA A 103 -13.43 -10.99 -0.60
N ARG A 104 -13.95 -11.13 -1.82
CA ARG A 104 -13.85 -10.08 -2.86
C ARG A 104 -14.43 -8.73 -2.43
N THR A 105 -15.28 -8.75 -1.41
CA THR A 105 -15.96 -7.58 -0.85
C THR A 105 -15.24 -6.98 0.35
N ASP A 106 -14.14 -7.57 0.82
CA ASP A 106 -13.44 -7.11 2.03
C ASP A 106 -12.73 -5.78 1.79
N PHE A 107 -12.08 -5.63 0.65
CA PHE A 107 -11.43 -4.41 0.20
C PHE A 107 -11.56 -4.29 -1.32
N HIS A 108 -11.41 -3.07 -1.84
CA HIS A 108 -11.41 -2.83 -3.29
C HIS A 108 -10.02 -2.99 -3.88
N LEU A 109 -9.00 -2.51 -3.16
CA LEU A 109 -7.60 -2.54 -3.59
C LEU A 109 -6.70 -3.11 -2.50
N ALA A 110 -5.57 -3.67 -2.91
CA ALA A 110 -4.43 -3.93 -2.06
C ALA A 110 -3.24 -3.07 -2.45
N ALA A 111 -2.52 -2.56 -1.45
CA ALA A 111 -1.27 -1.82 -1.60
C ALA A 111 -0.11 -2.65 -1.04
N LEU A 112 0.81 -3.04 -1.93
CA LEU A 112 1.95 -3.89 -1.64
C LEU A 112 3.19 -3.00 -1.49
N VAL A 113 3.67 -2.86 -0.25
CA VAL A 113 4.69 -1.89 0.12
C VAL A 113 6.05 -2.56 0.24
N VAL A 114 7.01 -2.08 -0.56
CA VAL A 114 8.42 -2.45 -0.46
C VAL A 114 9.15 -1.35 0.31
N LEU A 115 9.24 -1.51 1.63
CA LEU A 115 9.65 -0.46 2.56
C LEU A 115 11.07 0.04 2.32
N ARG A 116 12.03 -0.85 2.02
CA ARG A 116 13.41 -0.42 1.73
C ARG A 116 13.52 0.52 0.53
N MET A 117 12.59 0.41 -0.42
CA MET A 117 12.57 1.22 -1.63
C MET A 117 11.60 2.41 -1.52
N GLY A 118 10.79 2.48 -0.45
CA GLY A 118 9.70 3.47 -0.34
C GLY A 118 8.65 3.34 -1.45
N TYR A 119 8.52 2.15 -2.04
CA TYR A 119 7.71 1.88 -3.23
C TYR A 119 6.40 1.17 -2.87
N VAL A 120 5.33 1.53 -3.55
CA VAL A 120 3.97 0.98 -3.38
C VAL A 120 3.45 0.48 -4.74
N SER A 121 3.11 -0.81 -4.79
CA SER A 121 2.35 -1.37 -5.91
C SER A 121 0.90 -1.60 -5.53
N PHE A 122 -0.02 -1.04 -6.31
CA PHE A 122 -1.45 -1.27 -6.15
C PHE A 122 -1.96 -2.43 -7.00
N THR A 123 -3.00 -3.12 -6.54
CA THR A 123 -3.72 -4.15 -7.30
C THR A 123 -5.18 -4.25 -6.85
N ALA A 124 -6.08 -4.58 -7.78
CA ALA A 124 -7.48 -4.93 -7.50
C ALA A 124 -7.74 -6.46 -7.52
N SER A 125 -6.68 -7.26 -7.71
CA SER A 125 -6.81 -8.71 -7.86
C SER A 125 -7.09 -9.39 -6.52
N ALA A 126 -7.90 -10.44 -6.55
CA ALA A 126 -8.19 -11.32 -5.42
C ALA A 126 -7.21 -12.51 -5.32
N ALA A 127 -6.06 -12.45 -6.00
CA ALA A 127 -5.05 -13.50 -5.91
C ALA A 127 -4.52 -13.64 -4.48
N ARG A 128 -4.06 -14.84 -4.12
CA ARG A 128 -3.55 -15.11 -2.76
C ARG A 128 -2.11 -14.64 -2.55
N SER A 129 -1.35 -14.63 -3.63
CA SER A 129 0.05 -14.27 -3.61
C SER A 129 0.36 -13.42 -4.82
N PHE A 130 1.21 -12.42 -4.62
CA PHE A 130 1.61 -11.46 -5.62
C PHE A 130 3.10 -11.37 -5.68
N GLU A 131 3.66 -11.56 -6.86
CA GLU A 131 5.05 -11.23 -7.12
C GLU A 131 5.13 -9.80 -7.65
N VAL A 132 5.71 -8.90 -6.87
CA VAL A 132 6.03 -7.55 -7.31
C VAL A 132 7.47 -7.56 -7.80
N ARG A 133 7.65 -7.26 -9.09
CA ARG A 133 8.94 -6.89 -9.66
C ARG A 133 8.92 -5.40 -9.95
N ILE A 134 9.97 -4.70 -9.55
CA ILE A 134 10.08 -3.26 -9.74
C ILE A 134 11.15 -2.97 -10.80
N PRO A 135 10.78 -2.88 -12.09
CA PRO A 135 11.68 -2.36 -13.10
C PRO A 135 12.21 -0.98 -12.73
N THR A 136 13.52 -0.75 -12.88
CA THR A 136 14.17 0.54 -12.60
C THR A 136 13.46 1.71 -13.26
N ALA A 137 12.98 1.54 -14.50
CA ALA A 137 12.24 2.57 -15.22
C ALA A 137 10.98 3.07 -14.47
N ARG A 138 10.30 2.21 -13.71
CA ARG A 138 9.13 2.59 -12.90
C ARG A 138 9.51 3.37 -11.66
N MET A 139 10.71 3.16 -11.11
CA MET A 139 11.21 3.93 -9.98
C MET A 139 11.63 5.35 -10.38
N LEU A 140 11.93 5.56 -11.67
CA LEU A 140 12.35 6.86 -12.20
C LEU A 140 11.16 7.74 -12.62
N ASP A 141 9.97 7.16 -12.77
CA ASP A 141 8.75 7.90 -13.05
C ASP A 141 8.06 8.30 -11.73
N PRO A 142 8.11 9.58 -11.32
CA PRO A 142 7.57 10.03 -10.04
C PRO A 142 6.04 9.90 -9.95
N ASP A 143 5.36 9.77 -11.09
CA ASP A 143 3.90 9.67 -11.16
C ASP A 143 3.41 8.24 -11.37
N TYR A 144 4.31 7.26 -11.51
CA TYR A 144 3.95 5.88 -11.84
C TYR A 144 2.96 5.27 -10.83
N GLU A 145 3.25 5.42 -9.53
CA GLU A 145 2.41 4.88 -8.45
C GLU A 145 1.01 5.53 -8.46
N ARG A 146 0.94 6.85 -8.68
CA ARG A 146 -0.32 7.60 -8.80
C ARG A 146 -1.12 7.12 -10.01
N HIS A 147 -0.49 7.02 -11.17
CA HIS A 147 -1.13 6.56 -12.39
C HIS A 147 -1.64 5.12 -12.25
N GLN A 148 -0.87 4.23 -11.62
CA GLN A 148 -1.30 2.86 -11.33
C GLN A 148 -2.55 2.85 -10.44
N PHE A 149 -2.55 3.65 -9.37
CA PHE A 149 -3.68 3.77 -8.45
C PHE A 149 -4.95 4.26 -9.16
N GLU A 150 -4.86 5.36 -9.92
CA GLU A 150 -5.99 5.93 -10.67
C GLU A 150 -6.57 4.98 -11.72
N ALA A 151 -5.71 4.21 -12.41
CA ALA A 151 -6.17 3.20 -13.36
C ALA A 151 -7.01 2.13 -12.65
N LEU A 152 -6.57 1.69 -11.47
CA LEU A 152 -7.30 0.70 -10.69
C LEU A 152 -8.60 1.27 -10.10
N LEU A 153 -8.63 2.55 -9.75
CA LEU A 153 -9.88 3.23 -9.36
C LEU A 153 -10.92 3.18 -10.48
N PHE A 154 -10.50 3.37 -11.73
CA PHE A 154 -11.38 3.20 -12.88
C PHE A 154 -11.81 1.74 -13.05
N ASP A 155 -10.88 0.79 -12.97
CA ASP A 155 -11.17 -0.65 -13.13
C ASP A 155 -12.16 -1.19 -12.10
N VAL A 156 -12.11 -0.70 -10.85
CA VAL A 156 -13.07 -1.10 -9.79
C VAL A 156 -14.35 -0.27 -9.81
N GLY A 157 -14.51 0.64 -10.77
CA GLY A 157 -15.70 1.49 -10.92
C GLY A 157 -15.80 2.65 -9.91
N ALA A 158 -14.72 2.96 -9.21
CA ALA A 158 -14.66 4.11 -8.29
C ALA A 158 -14.56 5.45 -9.03
N LEU A 159 -14.06 5.45 -10.27
CA LEU A 159 -14.06 6.59 -11.18
C LEU A 159 -14.92 6.34 -12.41
N SER A 160 -15.69 7.34 -12.83
CA SER A 160 -16.26 7.37 -14.18
C SER A 160 -15.16 7.62 -15.21
N LYS A 161 -15.48 7.37 -16.49
CA LYS A 161 -14.55 7.64 -17.59
C LYS A 161 -14.17 9.13 -17.66
N GLU A 162 -15.14 10.01 -17.45
CA GLU A 162 -14.95 11.46 -17.44
C GLU A 162 -14.04 11.89 -16.28
N GLN A 163 -14.28 11.35 -15.08
CA GLN A 163 -13.45 11.65 -13.90
C GLN A 163 -12.02 11.13 -14.07
N PHE A 164 -11.84 9.92 -14.63
CA PHE A 164 -10.53 9.35 -14.91
C PHE A 164 -9.74 10.19 -15.93
N HIS A 165 -10.38 10.65 -17.01
CA HIS A 165 -9.73 11.55 -17.97
C HIS A 165 -9.41 12.92 -17.38
N ALA A 166 -10.28 13.47 -16.53
CA ALA A 166 -10.03 14.75 -15.87
C ALA A 166 -8.78 14.69 -14.96
N LEU A 167 -8.62 13.61 -14.18
CA LEU A 167 -7.45 13.41 -13.33
C LEU A 167 -6.15 13.30 -14.14
N ARG A 168 -6.19 12.60 -15.28
CA ARG A 168 -5.02 12.43 -16.15
C ARG A 168 -4.70 13.64 -17.02
N GLY A 169 -5.69 14.47 -17.33
CA GLY A 169 -5.54 15.65 -18.20
C GLY A 169 -4.85 16.84 -17.55
N HIS A 170 -4.67 16.85 -16.23
CA HIS A 170 -4.03 17.96 -15.50
C HIS A 170 -2.49 17.90 -15.48
N VAL A 171 -1.87 16.86 -16.04
CA VAL A 171 -0.40 16.81 -16.21
C VAL A 171 -0.02 17.60 -17.47
N GLY A 172 0.07 18.93 -17.36
CA GLY A 172 0.63 19.75 -18.44
C GLY A 172 0.10 21.17 -18.66
N ALA A 173 -0.81 21.70 -17.83
CA ALA A 173 -1.12 23.13 -17.92
C ALA A 173 0.01 23.93 -17.23
N PRO A 174 0.81 24.75 -17.95
CA PRO A 174 1.67 25.72 -17.29
C PRO A 174 0.78 26.60 -16.42
N GLY A 175 1.18 26.79 -15.16
CA GLY A 175 0.48 27.69 -14.24
C GLY A 175 0.35 29.08 -14.87
N PRO A 176 -0.70 29.85 -14.54
CA PRO A 176 -0.83 31.20 -15.09
C PRO A 176 0.41 31.99 -14.71
N ASP A 177 1.13 32.49 -15.73
CA ASP A 177 2.22 33.43 -15.55
C ASP A 177 1.70 34.59 -14.70
N HIS A 178 2.18 34.67 -13.47
CA HIS A 178 1.97 35.83 -12.62
C HIS A 178 2.81 36.96 -13.22
N THR A 179 2.15 37.77 -14.04
CA THR A 179 2.59 39.13 -14.40
C THR A 179 2.06 40.12 -13.38
#